data_AF-A0A2V7FQD5-F1
#
_entry.id   AF-A0A2V7FQD5-F1
#
_cell.length_a   1.000
_cell.length_b   1.000
_cell.length_c   1.000
_cell.angle_alpha   90.00
_cell.angle_beta   90.00
_cell.angle_gamma   90.00
#
_symmetry.space_group_name_H-M   'P 1'
#
loop_
_entity.id
_entity.type
_entity.pdbx_description
1 polymer ?
#
loop_
_entity_poly.entity_id
_entity_poly.type
_entity_poly.pdbx_seq_one_letter_code
_entity_poly.pdbx_strand_id
1 'polypeptide(L)'
;MSAAAWVAPVLLILAGVWAYDNGLRGPFIFDDLGSIPGNPSIRQLWPPWSLMVPPLHTTVGSRPVVNVSLAVNYALGGLDV
;
A
#
# COMPACT_ATOMS: atom_id res chain seq x y z
N MET A 1 0.45 5.54 33.30
CA MET A 1 1.42 4.59 32.71
C MET A 1 2.78 5.24 32.74
N SER A 2 3.83 4.57 33.20
CA SER A 2 5.17 5.17 33.30
C SER A 2 5.83 5.28 31.92
N ALA A 3 6.72 6.27 31.73
CA ALA A 3 7.47 6.44 30.49
C ALA A 3 8.30 5.18 30.13
N ALA A 4 8.76 4.44 31.15
CA ALA A 4 9.49 3.19 30.98
C ALA A 4 8.69 2.11 30.24
N ALA A 5 7.36 2.11 30.34
CA ALA A 5 6.51 1.11 29.66
C ALA A 5 6.53 1.25 28.13
N TRP A 6 6.91 2.42 27.60
CA TRP A 6 6.92 2.69 26.16
C TRP A 6 8.28 2.46 25.49
N VAL A 7 9.35 2.27 26.28
CA VAL A 7 10.71 2.12 25.74
C VAL A 7 10.81 0.90 24.83
N ALA A 8 10.34 -0.26 25.27
CA ALA A 8 10.42 -1.49 24.48
C ALA A 8 9.58 -1.43 23.18
N PRO A 9 8.31 -1.01 23.19
CA PRO A 9 7.53 -0.81 21.97
C PRO A 9 8.19 0.16 20.97
N VAL A 10 8.72 1.29 21.45
CA VAL A 10 9.38 2.28 20.60
C VAL A 10 10.64 1.70 19.98
N LEU A 11 11.47 1.00 20.76
CA LEU A 11 12.68 0.35 20.23
C LEU A 11 12.34 -0.71 19.18
N LEU A 12 11.26 -1.47 19.36
CA LEU A 12 10.81 -2.45 18.36
C LEU A 12 10.37 -1.77 17.05
N ILE A 13 9.62 -0.67 17.14
CA ILE A 13 9.22 0.11 15.95
C ILE A 13 10.47 0.65 15.24
N LEU A 14 11.40 1.25 15.98
CA LEU A 14 12.63 1.81 15.41
C LEU A 14 13.51 0.73 14.77
N ALA A 15 13.67 -0.42 15.42
CA ALA A 15 14.40 -1.56 14.86
C ALA A 15 13.75 -2.09 13.58
N GLY A 16 12.41 -2.13 13.53
CA GLY A 16 11.66 -2.48 12.32
C GLY A 16 11.92 -1.48 11.19
N VAL A 17 11.76 -0.18 11.45
CA VAL A 17 12.06 0.86 10.44
C VAL A 17 13.49 0.73 9.94
N TRP A 18 14.47 0.58 10.83
CA TRP A 18 15.87 0.47 10.46
C TRP A 18 16.18 -0.78 9.64
N ALA A 19 15.60 -1.93 9.99
CA ALA A 19 15.81 -3.18 9.27
C ALA A 19 15.28 -3.12 7.82
N TYR A 20 14.18 -2.40 7.58
CA TYR A 20 13.56 -2.28 6.26
C TYR A 20 13.96 -1.01 5.48
N ASP A 21 14.71 -0.08 6.08
CA ASP A 21 15.10 1.21 5.47
C ASP A 21 15.76 1.06 4.10
N ASN A 22 16.61 0.04 3.93
CA ASN A 22 17.25 -0.24 2.65
C ASN A 22 16.27 -0.78 1.59
N GLY A 23 15.25 -1.52 2.01
CA GLY A 23 14.22 -2.06 1.12
C GLY A 23 13.22 -1.01 0.64
N LEU A 24 13.03 0.07 1.42
CA LEU A 24 12.15 1.19 1.06
C LEU A 24 12.74 2.10 -0.04
N ARG A 25 13.99 1.88 -0.45
CA ARG A 25 14.69 2.64 -1.51
C ARG A 25 14.97 1.80 -2.76
N GLY A 26 14.53 0.54 -2.79
CA GLY A 26 14.73 -0.36 -3.92
C GLY A 26 13.68 -0.12 -5.00
N PRO A 27 13.99 -0.38 -6.28
CA PRO A 27 13.05 -0.16 -7.36
C PRO A 27 11.81 -1.04 -7.20
N PHE A 28 10.64 -0.47 -7.38
CA PHE A 28 9.40 -1.22 -7.43
C PHE A 28 9.36 -2.20 -8.63
N ILE A 29 9.47 -3.50 -8.35
CA ILE A 29 9.39 -4.55 -9.38
C ILE A 29 7.93 -4.95 -9.55
N PHE A 30 7.35 -4.64 -10.70
CA PHE A 30 5.97 -4.97 -11.01
C PHE A 30 5.81 -6.43 -11.47
N ASP A 31 5.03 -7.21 -10.74
CA ASP A 31 4.56 -8.54 -11.12
C ASP A 31 3.08 -8.55 -11.57
N ASP A 32 2.29 -7.58 -11.11
CA ASP A 32 0.87 -7.43 -11.40
C ASP A 32 0.54 -6.13 -12.16
N LEU A 33 0.99 -6.09 -13.42
CA LEU A 33 0.83 -4.94 -14.30
C LEU A 33 -0.65 -4.55 -14.51
N GLY A 34 -1.56 -5.53 -14.51
CA GLY A 34 -3.00 -5.29 -14.72
C GLY A 34 -3.67 -4.64 -13.50
N SER A 35 -3.31 -5.07 -12.29
CA SER A 35 -3.96 -4.59 -11.06
C SER A 35 -3.36 -3.32 -10.49
N ILE A 36 -2.15 -2.93 -10.89
CA ILE A 36 -1.44 -1.76 -10.33
C ILE A 36 -1.17 -0.69 -11.41
N PRO A 37 -0.17 -0.78 -12.31
CA PRO A 37 0.00 0.21 -13.39
C PRO A 37 -1.23 0.39 -14.30
N GLY A 38 -1.86 -0.71 -14.69
CA GLY A 38 -2.99 -0.74 -15.63
C GLY A 38 -4.36 -0.52 -14.99
N ASN A 39 -4.42 -0.29 -13.68
CA ASN A 39 -5.67 -0.16 -12.95
C ASN A 39 -6.08 1.31 -12.75
N PRO A 40 -7.02 1.84 -13.55
CA PRO A 40 -7.47 3.23 -13.39
C PRO A 40 -8.28 3.45 -12.11
N SER A 41 -8.87 2.39 -11.53
CA SER A 41 -9.76 2.53 -10.36
C SER A 41 -9.00 2.93 -9.08
N ILE A 42 -7.68 2.74 -9.03
CA ILE A 42 -6.84 3.11 -7.87
C ILE A 42 -6.27 4.53 -7.97
N ARG A 43 -6.51 5.26 -9.07
CA ARG A 43 -5.92 6.58 -9.33
C ARG A 43 -6.61 7.73 -8.60
N GLN A 44 -7.79 7.50 -8.01
CA GLN A 44 -8.54 8.49 -7.26
C GLN A 44 -9.27 7.83 -6.09
N LEU A 45 -9.31 8.49 -4.93
CA LEU A 45 -10.04 8.00 -3.75
C LEU A 45 -11.50 8.44 -3.72
N TRP A 46 -11.83 9.49 -4.47
CA TRP A 46 -13.19 10.00 -4.59
C TRP A 46 -13.65 9.92 -6.06
N PRO A 47 -14.87 9.45 -6.33
CA PRO A 47 -15.81 8.96 -5.34
C PRO A 47 -15.52 7.52 -4.86
N PRO A 48 -15.78 7.17 -3.59
CA PRO A 48 -15.32 5.90 -3.00
C PRO A 48 -15.91 4.66 -3.66
N TRP A 49 -17.09 4.76 -4.28
CA TRP A 49 -17.68 3.65 -5.02
C TRP A 49 -16.89 3.25 -6.27
N SER A 50 -16.10 4.15 -6.87
CA SER A 50 -15.23 3.77 -8.01
C SER A 50 -14.12 2.80 -7.59
N LEU A 51 -13.72 2.82 -6.32
CA LEU A 51 -12.73 1.88 -5.77
C LEU A 51 -13.31 0.47 -5.61
N MET A 52 -14.64 0.33 -5.54
CA MET A 52 -15.30 -0.96 -5.31
C MET A 52 -15.56 -1.73 -6.62
N VAL A 53 -15.24 -1.12 -7.77
CA VAL A 53 -15.41 -1.72 -9.11
C VAL A 53 -14.04 -1.82 -9.81
N PRO A 54 -13.16 -2.75 -9.37
CA PRO A 54 -11.88 -2.99 -10.01
C PRO A 54 -12.02 -3.50 -11.45
N PRO A 55 -10.97 -3.34 -12.29
CA PRO A 55 -10.94 -3.92 -13.63
C PRO A 55 -11.12 -5.44 -13.60
N LEU A 56 -11.93 -5.95 -14.52
CA LEU A 56 -12.13 -7.40 -14.68
C LEU A 56 -10.86 -8.07 -15.20
N HIS A 57 -10.73 -9.39 -14.97
CA HIS A 57 -9.58 -10.20 -15.37
C HIS A 57 -8.24 -9.77 -14.74
N THR A 58 -8.29 -9.09 -13.61
CA THR A 58 -7.12 -8.75 -12.78
C THR A 58 -7.17 -9.52 -11.46
N THR A 59 -6.09 -9.51 -10.68
CA THR A 59 -6.06 -10.19 -9.36
C THR A 59 -7.01 -9.52 -8.36
N VAL A 60 -7.39 -8.27 -8.61
CA VAL A 60 -8.28 -7.46 -7.77
C VAL A 60 -9.75 -7.50 -8.20
N GLY A 61 -10.07 -8.03 -9.38
CA GLY A 61 -11.41 -7.96 -9.99
C GLY A 61 -12.56 -8.49 -9.10
N SER A 62 -12.29 -9.45 -8.21
CA SER A 62 -13.26 -10.01 -7.25
C SER A 62 -12.96 -9.63 -5.79
N ARG A 63 -12.05 -8.68 -5.56
CA ARG A 63 -11.47 -8.35 -4.25
C ARG A 63 -11.52 -6.84 -3.99
N PRO A 64 -12.72 -6.26 -3.78
CA PRO A 64 -12.88 -4.80 -3.65
C PRO A 64 -12.07 -4.21 -2.49
N VAL A 65 -11.94 -4.92 -1.37
CA VAL A 65 -11.12 -4.46 -0.22
C VAL A 65 -9.65 -4.34 -0.60
N VAL A 66 -9.12 -5.27 -1.41
CA VAL A 66 -7.74 -5.21 -1.90
C VAL A 66 -7.55 -4.00 -2.81
N ASN A 67 -8.52 -3.74 -3.70
CA ASN A 67 -8.47 -2.60 -4.61
C ASN A 67 -8.49 -1.26 -3.85
N VAL A 68 -9.32 -1.15 -2.81
CA VAL A 68 -9.35 0.04 -1.92
C VAL A 68 -7.99 0.23 -1.23
N SER A 69 -7.41 -0.83 -0.68
CA SER A 69 -6.08 -0.76 -0.05
C SER A 69 -5.00 -0.31 -1.04
N LEU A 70 -5.04 -0.80 -2.28
CA LEU A 70 -4.12 -0.38 -3.34
C LEU A 70 -4.33 1.09 -3.74
N ALA A 71 -5.57 1.60 -3.74
CA ALA A 71 -5.84 3.01 -4.01
C ALA A 71 -5.24 3.92 -2.92
N VAL A 72 -5.34 3.52 -1.65
CA VAL A 72 -4.67 4.25 -0.55
C VAL A 72 -3.16 4.20 -0.69
N ASN A 73 -2.60 3.02 -0.99
CA ASN A 73 -1.17 2.86 -1.21
C ASN A 73 -0.67 3.74 -2.38
N TYR A 74 -1.40 3.74 -3.50
CA TYR A 74 -1.12 4.59 -4.65
C TYR A 74 -1.20 6.09 -4.32
N ALA A 75 -2.18 6.52 -3.51
CA ALA A 75 -2.29 7.91 -3.10
C ALA A 75 -1.11 8.39 -2.22
N LEU A 76 -0.44 7.47 -1.52
CA LEU A 76 0.71 7.77 -0.65
C LEU A 76 2.06 7.72 -1.38
N GLY A 77 2.22 6.83 -2.36
CA GLY A 77 3.53 6.55 -2.99
C GLY A 77 3.55 6.52 -4.52
N GLY A 78 2.40 6.63 -5.20
CA GLY A 78 2.35 6.56 -6.65
C GLY A 78 2.81 5.21 -7.20
N LEU A 79 3.51 5.22 -8.35
CA LEU A 79 4.22 4.05 -8.90
C LEU A 79 5.73 4.12 -8.67
N ASP A 80 6.23 5.26 -8.19
CA ASP A 80 7.65 5.53 -7.99
C ASP A 80 7.97 5.33 -6.51
N VAL A 81 8.30 4.08 -6.14
CA VAL A 81 8.90 3.73 -4.85
C VAL A 81 10.25 3.08 -5.04
#